data_AF-A0A8D9DH07-F1
#
_entry.id   AF-A0A8D9DH07-F1
#
_cell.length_a   1.000
_cell.length_b   1.000
_cell.length_c   1.000
_cell.angle_alpha   90.00
_cell.angle_beta   90.00
_cell.angle_gamma   90.00
#
_symmetry.space_group_name_H-M   'P 1'
#
loop_
_entity.id
_entity.type
_entity.pdbx_description
1 polymer ?
#
loop_
_entity_poly.entity_id
_entity_poly.type
_entity_poly.pdbx_seq_one_letter_code
_entity_poly.pdbx_strand_id
1 'polypeptide(L)'
;ENFRLLYDTKGRFRLHSIRDEEADVWISFQAVQSENHPVLSEGNPLPEHIRWSHPIRYPDPLIKPNDTIKLDLEENKVVEFIKSDVGKVVMVTGGRNRGRVGVIKNRINKLTIIEEARKRLSAQQAA
;
A
#
# COMPACT_ATOMS: atom_id res chain seq x y z
N GLU A 1 -15.42 -24.03 4.25
CA GLU A 1 -14.29 -23.95 3.29
C GLU A 1 -13.95 -22.49 3.06
N ASN A 2 -12.71 -22.11 3.33
CA ASN A 2 -12.25 -20.72 3.25
C ASN A 2 -11.34 -20.54 2.04
N PHE A 3 -11.51 -19.43 1.32
CA PHE A 3 -10.72 -19.12 0.12
C PHE A 3 -10.21 -17.69 0.14
N ARG A 4 -8.95 -17.50 -0.27
CA ARG A 4 -8.36 -16.19 -0.54
C ARG A 4 -8.30 -15.95 -2.04
N LEU A 5 -8.75 -14.77 -2.46
CA LEU A 5 -8.68 -14.34 -3.85
C LEU A 5 -7.27 -13.81 -4.14
N LEU A 6 -6.51 -14.53 -4.98
CA LEU A 6 -5.15 -14.14 -5.38
C LEU A 6 -5.05 -14.00 -6.89
N TYR A 7 -4.04 -13.27 -7.38
CA TYR A 7 -3.71 -13.28 -8.80
C TYR A 7 -2.81 -14.47 -9.16
N ASP A 8 -3.14 -15.13 -10.27
CA ASP A 8 -2.24 -16.03 -10.99
C ASP A 8 -1.19 -15.22 -11.78
N THR A 9 -0.10 -15.86 -12.20
CA THR A 9 0.98 -15.30 -13.03
C THR A 9 0.53 -14.67 -14.35
N LYS A 10 -0.65 -15.06 -14.83
CA LYS A 10 -1.33 -14.48 -16.00
C LYS A 10 -2.21 -13.27 -15.67
N GLY A 11 -2.21 -12.83 -14.41
CA GLY A 11 -3.04 -11.76 -13.90
C GLY A 11 -4.54 -12.11 -13.81
N ARG A 12 -4.91 -13.39 -13.78
CA ARG A 12 -6.31 -13.81 -13.54
C ARG A 12 -6.55 -14.01 -12.06
N PHE A 13 -7.78 -13.89 -11.61
CA PHE A 13 -8.12 -14.28 -10.25
C PHE A 13 -8.14 -15.81 -10.11
N ARG A 14 -7.56 -16.30 -9.02
CA ARG A 14 -7.59 -17.69 -8.61
C ARG A 14 -8.00 -17.76 -7.15
N LEU A 15 -8.91 -18.67 -6.85
CA LEU A 15 -9.28 -19.00 -5.47
C LEU A 15 -8.19 -19.92 -4.91
N HIS A 16 -7.58 -19.50 -3.82
CA HIS A 16 -6.63 -20.30 -3.06
C HIS A 16 -7.30 -20.78 -1.79
N SER A 17 -7.39 -22.10 -1.59
CA SER A 17 -7.92 -22.69 -0.35
C SER A 17 -6.99 -22.34 0.82
N ILE A 18 -7.56 -21.80 1.88
CA ILE A 18 -6.84 -21.43 3.10
C ILE A 18 -7.38 -22.22 4.30
N ARG A 19 -6.57 -22.29 5.36
CA ARG A 19 -7.00 -22.84 6.66
C ARG A 19 -7.83 -21.81 7.42
N ASP A 20 -8.58 -22.28 8.40
CA ASP A 20 -9.48 -21.42 9.19
C ASP A 20 -8.70 -20.34 9.97
N GLU A 21 -7.56 -20.68 10.57
CA GLU A 21 -6.68 -19.72 11.26
C GLU A 21 -6.19 -18.56 10.39
N GLU A 22 -6.06 -18.77 9.07
CA GLU A 22 -5.62 -17.73 8.13
C GLU A 22 -6.79 -16.93 7.54
N ALA A 23 -8.01 -17.42 7.72
CA ALA A 23 -9.22 -16.80 7.18
C ALA A 23 -9.60 -15.54 7.95
N ASP A 24 -9.31 -15.52 9.26
CA ASP A 24 -9.58 -14.39 10.15
C ASP A 24 -8.59 -13.23 9.92
N VAL A 25 -7.50 -13.50 9.20
CA VAL A 25 -6.49 -12.50 8.86
C VAL A 25 -6.78 -11.89 7.49
N TRP A 26 -6.85 -10.57 7.47
CA TRP A 26 -6.89 -9.78 6.24
C TRP A 26 -5.60 -8.98 6.03
N ILE A 27 -4.98 -9.10 4.85
CA ILE A 27 -3.81 -8.30 4.48
C ILE A 27 -4.28 -7.22 3.51
N SER A 28 -4.10 -5.96 3.90
CA SER A 28 -4.47 -4.80 3.09
C SER A 28 -3.28 -3.86 2.90
N PHE A 29 -3.27 -3.13 1.79
CA PHE A 29 -2.37 -1.99 1.63
C PHE A 29 -3.00 -0.77 2.29
N GLN A 30 -2.21 0.01 3.03
CA GLN A 30 -2.60 1.34 3.43
C GLN A 30 -2.65 2.23 2.19
N ALA A 31 -3.88 2.42 1.69
CA ALA A 31 -4.18 3.41 0.67
C ALA A 31 -4.44 4.74 1.38
N VAL A 32 -3.54 5.70 1.21
CA VAL A 32 -3.78 7.08 1.63
C VAL A 32 -4.65 7.76 0.57
N GLN A 33 -5.76 8.37 1.02
CA GLN A 33 -6.47 9.32 0.21
C GLN A 33 -5.60 10.58 0.10
N SER A 34 -5.25 10.98 -1.13
CA SER A 34 -4.59 12.25 -1.39
C SER A 34 -5.38 13.40 -0.73
N GLU A 35 -4.64 14.37 -0.19
CA GLU A 35 -4.96 15.60 0.57
C GLU A 35 -6.24 16.41 0.26
N ASN A 36 -7.13 15.97 -0.62
CA ASN A 36 -8.34 16.69 -1.02
C ASN A 36 -9.62 15.96 -0.59
N HIS A 37 -10.00 16.06 0.68
CA HIS A 37 -11.41 16.08 1.08
C HIS A 37 -11.58 17.01 2.30
N PRO A 38 -12.76 17.66 2.44
CA PRO A 38 -12.95 18.73 3.39
C PRO A 38 -12.93 18.15 4.80
N VAL A 39 -12.14 18.78 5.67
CA VAL A 39 -12.35 18.74 7.11
C VAL A 39 -13.80 19.15 7.34
N LEU A 40 -14.66 18.21 7.73
CA LEU A 40 -15.97 18.57 8.25
C LEU A 40 -15.70 19.49 9.45
N SER A 41 -16.32 20.65 9.40
CA SER A 41 -16.31 21.68 10.43
C SER A 41 -16.37 21.08 11.84
N GLU A 42 -15.54 21.65 12.73
CA GLU A 42 -15.45 21.41 14.17
C GLU A 42 -14.54 20.26 14.63
N GLY A 43 -13.23 20.56 14.66
CA GLY A 43 -12.35 20.14 15.77
C GLY A 43 -11.83 18.71 15.81
N ASN A 44 -12.37 17.77 15.02
CA ASN A 44 -11.88 16.39 14.98
C ASN A 44 -11.24 16.07 13.63
N PRO A 45 -9.90 15.94 13.53
CA PRO A 45 -9.28 15.43 12.31
C PRO A 45 -9.62 13.94 12.18
N LEU A 46 -10.50 13.60 11.23
CA LEU A 46 -10.66 12.20 10.83
C LEU A 46 -9.31 11.72 10.24
N PRO A 47 -8.75 10.60 10.70
CA PRO A 47 -7.63 9.99 10.03
C PRO A 47 -8.06 9.57 8.63
N GLU A 48 -7.24 9.97 7.66
CA GLU A 48 -7.39 9.74 6.22
C GLU A 48 -7.96 8.34 5.92
N HIS A 49 -9.21 8.31 5.45
CA HIS A 49 -9.98 7.08 5.38
C HIS A 49 -9.45 6.16 4.28
N ILE A 50 -9.01 4.97 4.72
CA ILE A 50 -8.64 3.84 3.87
C ILE A 50 -9.83 3.52 2.95
N ARG A 51 -9.55 3.32 1.66
CA ARG A 51 -10.52 3.03 0.57
C ARG A 51 -11.20 1.65 0.69
N TRP A 52 -11.48 1.15 1.89
CA TRP A 52 -12.06 -0.18 2.08
C TRP A 52 -13.08 -0.18 3.22
N SER A 53 -13.91 -1.22 3.27
CA SER A 53 -15.03 -1.38 4.22
C SER A 53 -14.65 -1.35 5.70
N HIS A 54 -13.35 -1.35 6.02
CA HIS A 54 -12.80 -1.35 7.37
C HIS A 54 -12.04 -0.03 7.63
N PRO A 55 -12.74 1.01 8.13
CA PRO A 55 -12.10 2.26 8.49
C PRO A 55 -11.33 2.10 9.81
N ILE A 56 -9.99 2.19 9.74
CA ILE A 56 -9.14 2.18 10.92
C ILE A 56 -9.10 3.61 11.47
N ARG A 57 -9.74 3.82 12.63
CA ARG A 57 -9.67 5.10 13.33
C ARG A 57 -8.37 5.13 14.15
N TYR A 58 -7.49 6.07 13.81
CA TYR A 58 -6.21 6.35 14.46
C TYR A 58 -5.16 5.24 14.27
N PRO A 59 -4.61 5.10 13.05
CA PRO A 59 -3.46 4.24 12.83
C PRO A 59 -2.22 4.79 13.57
N ASP A 60 -1.27 3.91 13.88
CA ASP A 60 0.03 4.30 14.44
C ASP A 60 0.73 5.32 13.50
N PRO A 61 1.25 6.45 14.03
CA PRO A 61 1.98 7.45 13.23
C PRO A 61 3.14 6.92 12.39
N LEU A 62 3.65 5.73 12.71
CA LEU A 62 4.74 5.09 11.98
C LEU A 62 4.31 4.50 10.63
N ILE A 63 3.01 4.30 10.39
CA ILE A 63 2.51 3.67 9.18
C ILE A 63 2.40 4.72 8.07
N LYS A 64 3.04 4.45 6.94
CA LYS A 64 3.12 5.37 5.80
C LYS A 64 2.21 4.94 4.65
N PRO A 65 1.87 5.87 3.73
CA PRO A 65 1.26 5.51 2.46
C PRO A 65 2.00 4.37 1.76
N ASN A 66 1.25 3.37 1.28
CA ASN A 66 1.73 2.15 0.61
C ASN A 66 2.37 1.09 1.50
N ASP A 67 2.35 1.23 2.83
CA ASP A 67 2.68 0.13 3.72
C ASP A 67 1.58 -0.93 3.73
N THR A 68 1.92 -2.15 4.13
CA THR A 68 0.95 -3.25 4.23
C THR A 68 0.54 -3.43 5.68
N ILE A 69 -0.74 -3.59 5.96
CA ILE A 69 -1.31 -3.79 7.28
C ILE A 69 -1.93 -5.18 7.34
N LYS A 70 -1.65 -5.89 8.42
CA LYS A 70 -2.32 -7.12 8.83
C LYS A 70 -3.45 -6.75 9.79
N LEU A 71 -4.68 -6.99 9.36
CA LEU A 71 -5.89 -6.78 10.12
C LEU A 71 -6.43 -8.11 10.62
N ASP A 72 -6.88 -8.11 11.86
CA ASP A 72 -7.76 -9.15 12.39
C ASP A 72 -9.21 -8.79 12.05
N LEU A 73 -9.92 -9.69 11.39
CA LEU A 73 -11.32 -9.48 10.99
C LEU A 73 -12.28 -9.53 12.17
N GLU A 74 -11.94 -10.22 13.26
CA GLU A 74 -12.81 -10.32 14.43
C GLU A 74 -12.77 -9.03 15.26
N GLU A 75 -11.56 -8.57 15.59
CA GLU A 75 -11.36 -7.37 16.40
C GLU A 75 -11.34 -6.07 15.59
N ASN A 76 -11.20 -6.17 14.27
CA ASN A 76 -10.99 -5.04 13.35
C ASN A 76 -9.83 -4.13 13.78
N LYS A 77 -8.79 -4.74 14.37
CA LYS A 77 -7.56 -4.06 14.82
C LYS A 77 -6.38 -4.41 13.94
N VAL A 78 -5.41 -3.49 13.92
CA VAL A 78 -4.10 -3.71 13.31
C VAL A 78 -3.27 -4.59 14.23
N VAL A 79 -2.94 -5.80 13.77
CA VAL A 79 -2.06 -6.71 14.49
C VAL A 79 -0.60 -6.36 14.19
N GLU A 80 -0.30 -6.15 12.92
CA GLU A 80 1.06 -5.93 12.44
C GLU A 80 1.03 -5.04 11.21
N PHE A 81 2.09 -4.26 11.00
CA PHE A 81 2.29 -3.52 9.76
C PHE A 81 3.68 -3.83 9.20
N ILE A 82 3.75 -3.96 7.88
CA ILE A 82 4.94 -4.25 7.12
C ILE A 82 5.26 -3.02 6.29
N LYS A 83 6.39 -2.38 6.60
CA LYS A 83 6.90 -1.24 5.83
C LYS A 83 7.28 -1.71 4.44
N SER A 84 6.81 -0.99 3.43
CA SER A 84 7.29 -1.14 2.07
C SER A 84 8.71 -0.55 2.02
N ASP A 85 9.73 -1.40 1.98
CA ASP A 85 11.13 -1.00 1.84
C ASP A 85 11.89 -1.96 0.90
N VAL A 86 13.11 -1.58 0.52
CA VAL A 86 14.02 -2.41 -0.27
C VAL A 86 14.28 -3.74 0.47
N GLY A 87 14.27 -4.84 -0.28
CA GLY A 87 14.47 -6.18 0.27
C GLY A 87 13.20 -6.89 0.74
N LYS A 88 12.03 -6.24 0.67
CA LYS A 88 10.74 -6.89 0.97
C LYS A 88 10.16 -7.62 -0.25
N VAL A 89 9.48 -8.73 0.00
CA VAL A 89 8.76 -9.51 -1.02
C VAL A 89 7.42 -8.85 -1.26
N VAL A 90 7.10 -8.61 -2.54
CA VAL A 90 5.84 -7.98 -2.96
C VAL A 90 5.21 -8.73 -4.11
N MET A 91 3.89 -8.61 -4.19
CA MET A 91 3.08 -9.13 -5.29
C MET A 91 2.53 -7.97 -6.11
N VAL A 92 2.64 -8.05 -7.43
CA VAL A 92 2.15 -7.01 -8.33
C VAL A 92 0.64 -7.15 -8.52
N THR A 93 -0.13 -6.13 -8.13
CA THR A 93 -1.60 -6.12 -8.22
C THR A 93 -2.15 -5.52 -9.51
N GLY A 94 -1.34 -4.74 -10.25
CA GLY A 94 -1.77 -3.99 -11.43
C GLY A 94 -0.79 -4.01 -12.60
N GLY A 95 -1.27 -3.57 -13.77
CA GLY A 95 -0.47 -3.48 -14.99
C GLY A 95 -0.17 -4.83 -15.65
N ARG A 96 0.78 -4.83 -16.59
CA ARG A 96 1.12 -6.01 -17.42
C ARG A 96 1.80 -7.14 -16.63
N ASN A 97 2.40 -6.82 -15.49
CA ASN A 97 3.13 -7.77 -14.65
C ASN A 97 2.31 -8.31 -13.46
N ARG A 98 0.98 -8.15 -13.51
CA ARG A 98 0.07 -8.57 -12.43
C ARG A 98 0.20 -10.06 -12.09
N GLY A 99 0.20 -10.36 -10.80
CA GLY A 99 0.31 -11.70 -10.23
C GLY A 99 1.73 -12.27 -10.16
N ARG A 100 2.75 -11.47 -10.49
CA ARG A 100 4.15 -11.84 -10.26
C ARG A 100 4.58 -11.45 -8.86
N VAL A 101 5.40 -12.30 -8.25
CA VAL A 101 6.01 -12.08 -6.93
C VAL A 101 7.49 -11.79 -7.13
N GLY A 102 8.02 -10.83 -6.40
CA GLY A 102 9.43 -10.45 -6.47
C GLY A 102 9.89 -9.64 -5.27
N VAL A 103 11.20 -9.43 -5.16
CA VAL A 103 11.81 -8.61 -4.11
C VAL A 103 12.04 -7.20 -4.65
N ILE A 104 11.71 -6.19 -3.84
CA ILE A 104 12.00 -4.79 -4.17
C ILE A 104 13.53 -4.60 -4.17
N LYS A 105 14.11 -4.27 -5.32
CA LYS A 105 15.55 -3.96 -5.43
C LYS A 105 15.84 -2.49 -5.19
N ASN A 106 15.15 -1.60 -5.91
CA ASN A 106 15.33 -0.16 -5.80
C ASN A 106 13.96 0.51 -5.87
N ARG A 107 13.77 1.59 -5.10
CA ARG A 107 12.63 2.50 -5.25
C ARG A 107 13.15 3.79 -5.87
N ILE A 108 12.49 4.24 -6.93
CA ILE A 108 12.84 5.48 -7.60
C ILE A 108 11.69 6.47 -7.43
N ASN A 109 11.98 7.64 -6.88
CA ASN A 109 11.00 8.72 -6.78
C ASN A 109 11.09 9.57 -8.04
N LYS A 110 9.98 9.68 -8.78
CA LYS A 110 9.96 10.40 -10.07
C LYS A 110 10.32 11.88 -9.91
N LEU A 111 9.99 12.47 -8.76
CA LEU A 111 10.30 13.86 -8.40
C LEU A 111 11.81 14.10 -8.33
N THR A 112 12.58 13.18 -7.72
CA THR A 112 14.03 13.35 -7.59
C THR A 112 14.74 13.27 -8.94
N ILE A 113 14.26 12.42 -9.86
CA ILE A 113 14.81 12.35 -11.23
C ILE A 113 14.57 13.68 -11.98
N ILE A 114 13.37 14.25 -11.86
CA ILE A 114 13.01 15.49 -12.56
C ILE A 114 13.78 16.68 -11.97
N GLU A 115 13.94 16.74 -10.65
CA GLU A 115 14.73 17.77 -9.99
C GLU A 115 16.21 17.68 -10.35
N GLU A 116 16.79 16.48 -10.35
CA GLU A 116 18.17 16.26 -10.82
C GLU A 116 18.34 16.63 -12.30
N ALA A 117 17.37 16.28 -13.15
CA ALA A 117 17.38 16.66 -14.56
C ALA A 117 17.31 18.18 -14.75
N ARG A 118 16.44 18.88 -14.00
CA ARG A 118 16.33 20.34 -14.01
C ARG A 118 17.63 21.01 -13.56
N LYS A 119 18.27 20.51 -12.49
CA LYS A 119 19.54 21.03 -11.96
C LYS A 119 20.70 20.86 -12.94
N ARG A 120 20.74 19.74 -13.68
CA ARG A 120 21.75 19.52 -14.74
C ARG A 120 21.54 20.46 -15.94
N LEU A 121 20.28 20.72 -16.31
CA LEU A 121 19.95 21.64 -17.40
C LEU A 121 20.34 23.09 -17.07
N SER A 122 20.05 23.55 -15.84
CA SER A 122 20.43 24.90 -15.40
C SER A 122 21.94 25.08 -15.30
N ALA A 123 22.68 24.03 -14.92
CA ALA A 123 24.14 24.07 -14.87
C ALA A 123 24.78 24.14 -16.28
N GLN A 124 24.14 23.55 -17.30
CA GLN A 124 24.59 23.65 -18.70
C GLN A 124 24.28 25.01 -19.34
N GLN A 125 23.23 25.70 -18.89
CA GLN A 125 22.86 27.04 -19.37
C GLN A 125 23.67 28.17 -18.74
N ALA A 126 24.33 27.90 -17.61
CA ALA A 126 25.18 28.85 -16.88
C ALA A 126 26.67 28.76 -17.28
N ALA A 127 27.02 27.90 -18.24
CA ALA A 127 28.35 27.75 -18.84
C ALA A 127 28.32 28.26 -20.29
#